data_AF-A0A2V2DRH8-F1
#
_entry.id   AF-A0A2V2DRH8-F1
#
_cell.length_a   1.000
_cell.length_b   1.000
_cell.length_c   1.000
_cell.angle_alpha   90.00
_cell.angle_beta   90.00
_cell.angle_gamma   90.00
#
_symmetry.space_group_name_H-M   'P 1'
#
loop_
_entity.id
_entity.type
_entity.pdbx_description
1 polymer ?
#
loop_
_entity_poly.entity_id
_entity_poly.type
_entity_poly.pdbx_seq_one_letter_code
_entity_poly.pdbx_strand_id
1 'polypeptide(L)'
;MINRKLILPMESRIHGDVYVRFGGRYGKTYRRKATRRFIPSLLLLHCEKEGYKIPRFCTFDCVQRLNKPGKDGEELPRVSVLRGEKSFPVMLTTFTCIHKETKEKIKYDDYKRLSEEEKKAYNVYPKMQVFRVFNVAQTNLREARPELWEKLEQENARPKIGNGEHFSFAPVDTMIRDNLWICPIKLLHQDNAYYSISKNEIVMPEKEQFKSGESFYGTMFHEMTHSTGAENVLDRFQPTDFGSPEYAREELVGELGSALVSQRYGMIKYIKEDSCAYLKGWLDELKESPQFIKTTLLDVKRATSLITQKIDKIAQELEQNIGKEQTADRKEKIYYSSVAYLQSADDTRQLDAFKDKGDYEGLLALAKEYYDGNGINEEYTYPSVLQHRGDDLLIEDKDFAVVYNGSVGGTYEVMLKFTEQEVRDHIRRYGVDRAGETLKGVAKEMAAEQFAELERRKTPVFEMENSEVLYVGYNKEADTLDVGPATNAGVAVQHRFPYDHNATLDANLQAVNEKLNDMEEYRAELQEAGYGGGMRR
;
A
#
# COMPACT_ATOMS: atom_id res chain seq x y z
N MET A 1 -15.16 57.28 -21.06
CA MET A 1 -16.14 56.68 -20.13
C MET A 1 -15.91 55.18 -20.07
N ILE A 2 -15.72 54.65 -18.86
CA ILE A 2 -16.16 53.32 -18.38
C ILE A 2 -15.62 52.10 -19.17
N ASN A 3 -14.57 51.37 -18.78
CA ASN A 3 -14.32 50.57 -17.56
C ASN A 3 -15.03 49.19 -17.52
N ARG A 4 -14.25 48.18 -17.06
CA ARG A 4 -14.52 46.76 -16.66
C ARG A 4 -14.17 45.69 -17.71
N LYS A 5 -13.45 44.58 -17.45
CA LYS A 5 -12.73 43.91 -16.32
C LYS A 5 -12.04 42.68 -16.99
N LEU A 6 -10.73 42.41 -16.99
CA LEU A 6 -9.82 41.85 -15.95
C LEU A 6 -10.29 40.57 -15.23
N ILE A 7 -9.35 39.60 -15.08
CA ILE A 7 -9.28 38.39 -14.20
C ILE A 7 -9.38 37.07 -15.02
N LEU A 8 -8.41 36.14 -15.19
CA LEU A 8 -7.19 35.69 -14.49
C LEU A 8 -6.11 35.20 -15.50
N PRO A 9 -4.81 35.50 -15.36
CA PRO A 9 -3.77 34.55 -15.73
C PRO A 9 -3.64 33.56 -14.57
N MET A 10 -3.99 32.30 -14.81
CA MET A 10 -3.70 31.21 -13.89
C MET A 10 -2.17 31.04 -13.85
N GLU A 11 -1.51 31.73 -12.92
CA GLU A 11 -0.07 31.58 -12.67
C GLU A 11 0.22 30.09 -12.44
N SER A 12 0.95 29.48 -13.38
CA SER A 12 1.29 28.08 -13.34
C SER A 12 2.05 27.79 -12.03
N ARG A 13 1.44 26.93 -11.22
CA ARG A 13 2.00 26.41 -9.97
C ARG A 13 3.19 25.50 -10.27
N ILE A 14 4.37 26.07 -10.50
CA ILE A 14 5.64 25.31 -10.60
C ILE A 14 6.38 25.23 -9.24
N HIS A 15 5.78 25.74 -8.17
CA HIS A 15 6.45 25.91 -6.88
C HIS A 15 5.82 25.06 -5.76
N GLY A 16 5.88 23.73 -5.93
CA GLY A 16 5.55 22.75 -4.90
C GLY A 16 6.62 21.66 -4.68
N ASP A 17 7.26 21.16 -5.75
CA ASP A 17 7.90 19.83 -5.67
C ASP A 17 9.44 19.79 -5.73
N VAL A 18 10.13 20.93 -5.61
CA VAL A 18 11.60 20.96 -5.45
C VAL A 18 11.98 21.78 -4.23
N TYR A 19 11.73 21.20 -3.07
CA TYR A 19 12.42 21.60 -1.84
C TYR A 19 13.34 20.46 -1.43
N VAL A 20 14.64 20.55 -1.75
CA VAL A 20 15.64 19.90 -0.90
C VAL A 20 15.62 20.69 0.42
N ARG A 21 14.90 20.19 1.43
CA ARG A 21 14.84 20.87 2.73
C ARG A 21 16.19 20.71 3.40
N PHE A 22 17.02 21.75 3.32
CA PHE A 22 18.20 21.90 4.14
C PHE A 22 17.76 22.43 5.51
N GLY A 23 17.66 21.53 6.51
CA GLY A 23 17.58 21.77 7.96
C GLY A 23 16.78 22.97 8.49
N GLY A 24 15.73 22.73 9.29
CA GLY A 24 15.13 23.78 10.13
C GLY A 24 13.90 23.39 10.96
N ARG A 25 14.09 23.40 12.30
CA ARG A 25 13.17 23.44 13.46
C ARG A 25 12.31 22.20 13.79
N TYR A 26 12.72 21.55 14.89
CA TYR A 26 11.93 20.63 15.71
C TYR A 26 10.76 21.36 16.39
N GLY A 27 9.57 20.75 16.32
CA GLY A 27 8.36 21.17 17.04
C GLY A 27 7.22 21.56 16.10
N LYS A 28 6.19 20.71 16.02
CA LYS A 28 4.87 20.94 15.40
C LYS A 28 4.76 20.94 13.86
N THR A 29 5.31 19.92 13.17
CA THR A 29 4.89 19.62 11.78
C THR A 29 4.75 18.11 11.49
N TYR A 30 4.42 17.32 12.50
CA TYR A 30 4.24 15.85 12.39
C TYR A 30 2.93 15.40 11.69
N ARG A 31 2.21 16.29 11.00
CA ARG A 31 0.99 15.99 10.20
C ARG A 31 1.09 16.33 8.70
N ARG A 32 2.29 16.52 8.15
CA ARG A 32 2.53 16.53 6.69
C ARG A 32 3.55 15.44 6.36
N LYS A 33 3.14 14.19 6.53
CA LYS A 33 3.95 12.99 6.26
C LYS A 33 4.31 12.94 4.75
N ALA A 34 5.60 12.82 4.49
CA ALA A 34 6.24 12.15 3.34
C ALA A 34 5.56 12.20 1.95
N THR A 35 5.43 13.37 1.32
CA THR A 35 5.46 13.43 -0.15
C THR A 35 6.89 13.18 -0.61
N ARG A 36 7.16 12.04 -1.29
CA ARG A 36 8.45 11.77 -1.97
C ARG A 36 8.75 12.89 -2.97
N ARG A 37 9.53 13.90 -2.53
CA ARG A 37 9.91 15.07 -3.35
C ARG A 37 10.79 14.63 -4.50
N PHE A 38 10.53 15.16 -5.69
CA PHE A 38 11.18 14.75 -6.93
C PHE A 38 12.68 15.08 -6.89
N ILE A 39 13.52 14.07 -7.07
CA ILE A 39 14.97 14.25 -7.20
C ILE A 39 15.23 14.70 -8.65
N PRO A 40 16.06 15.73 -8.89
CA PRO A 40 16.47 16.10 -10.24
C PRO A 40 16.91 14.87 -11.05
N SER A 41 16.36 14.68 -12.25
CA SER A 41 16.62 13.51 -13.12
C SER A 41 18.11 13.23 -13.31
N LEU A 42 18.94 14.26 -13.42
CA LEU A 42 20.39 14.14 -13.53
C LEU A 42 21.06 13.51 -12.31
N LEU A 43 20.53 13.73 -11.10
CA LEU A 43 21.06 13.10 -9.88
C LEU A 43 20.72 11.61 -9.82
N LEU A 44 19.59 11.20 -10.38
CA LEU A 44 19.23 9.78 -10.49
C LEU A 44 20.13 9.07 -11.51
N LEU A 45 20.38 9.69 -12.66
CA LEU A 45 21.36 9.19 -13.63
C LEU A 45 22.78 9.13 -13.03
N HIS A 46 23.14 10.12 -12.22
CA HIS A 46 24.41 10.10 -11.50
C HIS A 46 24.49 8.97 -10.47
N CYS A 47 23.40 8.69 -9.75
CA CYS A 47 23.32 7.53 -8.86
C CYS A 47 23.55 6.22 -9.61
N GLU A 48 22.91 6.04 -10.77
CA GLU A 48 23.08 4.83 -11.57
C GLU A 48 24.52 4.68 -12.05
N LYS A 49 25.10 5.77 -12.59
CA LYS A 49 26.48 5.80 -13.08
C LYS A 49 27.51 5.44 -12.01
N GLU A 50 27.34 5.97 -10.80
CA GLU A 50 28.30 5.78 -9.70
C GLU A 50 27.92 4.64 -8.74
N GLY A 51 26.81 3.93 -9.00
CA GLY A 51 26.33 2.82 -8.17
C GLY A 51 25.76 3.24 -6.80
N TYR A 52 25.30 4.48 -6.64
CA TYR A 52 24.72 4.95 -5.38
C TYR A 52 23.32 4.38 -5.15
N LYS A 53 23.18 3.52 -4.14
CA LYS A 53 21.90 2.87 -3.80
C LYS A 53 20.86 3.82 -3.20
N ILE A 54 21.30 4.79 -2.40
CA ILE A 54 20.44 5.77 -1.74
C ILE A 54 20.53 7.09 -2.52
N PRO A 55 19.47 7.54 -3.22
CA PRO A 55 19.49 8.74 -4.02
C PRO A 55 19.26 10.00 -3.15
N ARG A 56 20.06 10.13 -2.08
CA ARG A 56 20.03 11.27 -1.15
C ARG A 56 21.29 12.08 -1.29
N PHE A 57 21.11 13.38 -1.44
CA PHE A 57 22.20 14.32 -1.69
C PHE A 57 22.19 15.45 -0.66
N CYS A 58 23.39 15.90 -0.28
CA CYS A 58 23.60 16.95 0.71
C CYS A 58 24.73 17.89 0.27
N THR A 59 24.66 19.16 0.66
CA THR A 59 25.78 20.09 0.48
C THR A 59 26.81 19.87 1.58
N PHE A 60 28.05 20.32 1.34
CA PHE A 60 29.11 20.29 2.35
C PHE A 60 28.67 20.97 3.68
N ASP A 61 28.07 22.16 3.60
CA ASP A 61 27.53 22.88 4.76
C ASP A 61 26.44 22.09 5.49
N CYS A 62 25.66 21.27 4.76
CA CYS A 62 24.67 20.42 5.37
C CYS A 62 25.33 19.33 6.22
N VAL A 63 26.37 18.69 5.70
CA VAL A 63 27.17 17.69 6.44
C VAL A 63 27.79 18.33 7.68
N GLN A 64 28.36 19.53 7.56
CA GLN A 64 28.92 20.25 8.71
C GLN A 64 27.87 20.58 9.78
N ARG A 65 26.65 20.97 9.38
CA ARG A 65 25.56 21.26 10.33
C ARG A 65 25.09 20.03 11.11
N LEU A 66 25.25 18.82 10.57
CA LEU A 66 24.92 17.59 11.30
C LEU A 66 25.78 17.42 12.56
N ASN A 67 26.96 18.04 12.59
CA ASN A 67 27.92 17.96 13.70
C ASN A 67 27.73 19.03 14.77
N LYS A 68 26.69 19.87 14.66
CA LYS A 68 26.36 20.81 15.73
C LYS A 68 25.68 20.03 16.88
N PRO A 69 26.02 20.30 18.16
CA PRO A 69 25.44 19.58 19.29
C PRO A 69 23.92 19.74 19.34
N GLY A 70 23.23 18.68 19.77
CA GLY A 70 21.78 18.64 19.93
C GLY A 70 21.27 19.49 21.08
N LYS A 71 19.93 19.50 21.30
CA LYS A 71 19.33 20.21 22.44
C LYS A 71 19.76 19.65 23.80
N ASP A 72 20.13 18.37 23.82
CA ASP A 72 20.52 17.63 25.02
C ASP A 72 22.04 17.69 25.26
N GLY A 73 22.79 18.45 24.45
CA GLY A 73 24.23 18.64 24.60
C GLY A 73 25.09 17.45 24.18
N GLU A 74 24.50 16.31 23.81
CA GLU A 74 25.24 15.11 23.38
C GLU A 74 25.97 15.34 22.04
N GLU A 75 27.29 15.10 22.06
CA GLU A 75 28.13 15.11 20.87
C GLU A 75 28.01 13.77 20.13
N LEU A 76 27.33 13.79 18.98
CA LEU A 76 27.25 12.63 18.09
C LEU A 76 28.54 12.45 17.28
N PRO A 77 28.84 11.21 16.83
CA PRO A 77 29.98 10.99 15.96
C PRO A 77 29.96 11.89 14.72
N ARG A 78 31.15 12.37 14.36
CA ARG A 78 31.33 13.40 13.34
C ARG A 78 31.13 12.82 11.94
N VAL A 79 30.25 13.47 11.19
CA VAL A 79 29.99 13.17 9.79
C VAL A 79 30.81 14.11 8.90
N SER A 80 31.49 13.57 7.90
CA SER A 80 32.25 14.29 6.90
C SER A 80 32.16 13.63 5.53
N VAL A 81 32.34 14.44 4.48
CA VAL A 81 32.58 13.93 3.13
C VAL A 81 33.92 13.20 3.12
N LEU A 82 33.98 12.03 2.48
CA LEU A 82 35.19 11.24 2.37
C LEU A 82 36.25 11.97 1.54
N ARG A 83 37.53 11.77 1.87
CA ARG A 83 38.63 12.46 1.19
C ARG A 83 38.72 12.00 -0.27
N GLY A 84 38.75 12.95 -1.20
CA GLY A 84 38.88 12.67 -2.64
C GLY A 84 37.55 12.62 -3.40
N GLU A 85 36.42 12.61 -2.69
CA GLU A 85 35.09 12.60 -3.30
C GLU A 85 34.80 13.87 -4.09
N LYS A 86 34.17 13.71 -5.26
CA LYS A 86 33.83 14.82 -6.16
C LYS A 86 32.35 15.17 -6.02
N SER A 87 32.07 16.46 -5.87
CA SER A 87 30.70 16.98 -5.82
C SER A 87 30.03 16.95 -7.20
N PHE A 88 28.72 16.73 -7.24
CA PHE A 88 27.89 16.98 -8.41
C PHE A 88 27.28 18.40 -8.38
N PRO A 89 27.32 19.17 -9.48
CA PRO A 89 26.71 20.51 -9.54
C PRO A 89 25.19 20.43 -9.82
N VAL A 90 24.39 21.11 -9.00
CA VAL A 90 22.94 21.25 -9.18
C VAL A 90 22.60 22.72 -9.34
N MET A 91 21.92 23.06 -10.45
CA MET A 91 21.45 24.41 -10.72
C MET A 91 20.07 24.62 -10.08
N LEU A 92 19.97 25.58 -9.16
CA LEU A 92 18.72 25.98 -8.55
C LEU A 92 18.50 27.48 -8.74
N THR A 93 17.29 27.86 -9.12
CA THR A 93 16.89 29.27 -9.15
C THR A 93 16.43 29.67 -7.76
N THR A 94 17.15 30.58 -7.12
CA THR A 94 16.74 31.23 -5.87
C THR A 94 16.17 32.59 -6.20
N PHE A 95 15.16 33.03 -5.45
CA PHE A 95 14.54 34.33 -5.66
C PHE A 95 14.97 35.27 -4.54
N THR A 96 15.42 36.46 -4.93
CA THR A 96 15.69 37.55 -3.99
C THR A 96 14.52 38.53 -4.06
N CYS A 97 13.80 38.67 -2.96
CA CYS A 97 12.70 39.63 -2.86
C CYS A 97 13.23 40.90 -2.20
N ILE A 98 13.10 42.03 -2.89
CA ILE A 98 13.62 43.33 -2.46
C ILE A 98 12.45 44.31 -2.33
N HIS A 99 12.27 44.88 -1.14
CA HIS A 99 11.23 45.90 -0.93
C HIS A 99 11.53 47.13 -1.81
N LYS A 100 10.52 47.66 -2.49
CA LYS A 100 10.65 48.73 -3.49
C LYS A 100 11.19 50.01 -2.88
N GLU A 101 10.72 50.37 -1.69
CA GLU A 101 11.10 51.60 -0.97
C GLU A 101 12.30 51.39 -0.05
N THR A 102 12.15 50.57 1.00
CA THR A 102 13.21 50.35 2.02
C THR A 102 14.45 49.61 1.50
N LYS A 103 14.40 48.99 0.32
CA LYS A 103 15.44 48.12 -0.26
C LYS A 103 15.80 46.91 0.61
N GLU A 104 15.00 46.60 1.63
CA GLU A 104 15.20 45.45 2.49
C GLU A 104 15.04 44.14 1.71
N LYS A 105 15.90 43.16 2.00
CA LYS A 105 15.90 41.85 1.33
C LYS A 105 15.27 40.81 2.24
N ILE A 106 14.26 40.13 1.73
CA ILE A 106 13.64 38.99 2.41
C ILE A 106 13.82 37.71 1.59
N LYS A 107 13.76 36.56 2.26
CA LYS A 107 13.77 35.26 1.58
C LYS A 107 12.44 35.05 0.86
N TYR A 108 12.48 34.32 -0.24
CA TYR A 108 11.27 34.02 -1.02
C TYR A 108 10.19 33.29 -0.21
N ASP A 109 10.57 32.42 0.73
CA ASP A 109 9.62 31.72 1.60
C ASP A 109 8.88 32.67 2.55
N ASP A 110 9.51 33.78 2.95
CA ASP A 110 8.88 34.81 3.77
C ASP A 110 7.97 35.69 2.90
N TYR A 111 8.44 36.05 1.70
CA TYR A 111 7.63 36.77 0.70
C TYR A 111 6.32 36.04 0.34
N LYS A 112 6.35 34.72 0.21
CA LYS A 112 5.14 33.91 -0.07
C LYS A 112 4.07 34.00 1.02
N ARG A 113 4.46 34.30 2.26
CA ARG A 113 3.56 34.36 3.42
C ARG A 113 2.93 35.74 3.60
N LEU A 114 3.39 36.74 2.85
CA LEU A 114 2.81 38.06 2.83
C LEU A 114 1.43 38.05 2.16
N SER A 115 0.59 39.02 2.51
CA SER A 115 -0.67 39.30 1.81
C SER A 115 -0.41 39.77 0.36
N GLU A 116 -1.43 39.71 -0.49
CA GLU A 116 -1.32 40.16 -1.89
C GLU A 116 -1.03 41.66 -2.00
N GLU A 117 -1.50 42.45 -1.03
CA GLU A 117 -1.21 43.87 -0.91
C GLU A 117 0.27 44.12 -0.57
N GLU A 118 0.81 43.41 0.42
CA GLU A 118 2.22 43.52 0.82
C GLU A 118 3.18 43.01 -0.26
N LYS A 119 2.80 41.95 -1.00
CA LYS A 119 3.61 41.43 -2.11
C LYS A 119 3.87 42.47 -3.19
N LYS A 120 2.93 43.38 -3.44
CA LYS A 120 3.08 44.48 -4.42
C LYS A 120 4.18 45.46 -4.03
N ALA A 121 4.57 45.52 -2.75
CA ALA A 121 5.65 46.38 -2.28
C ALA A 121 7.04 45.80 -2.56
N TYR A 122 7.18 44.57 -3.09
CA TYR A 122 8.46 43.95 -3.38
C TYR A 122 8.69 43.71 -4.88
N ASN A 123 9.94 43.73 -5.29
CA ASN A 123 10.43 43.21 -6.57
C ASN A 123 11.04 41.82 -6.35
N VAL A 124 10.68 40.85 -7.20
CA VAL A 124 11.18 39.48 -7.11
C VAL A 124 12.18 39.24 -8.23
N TYR A 125 13.45 38.99 -7.88
CA TYR A 125 14.52 38.75 -8.85
C TYR A 125 14.97 37.29 -8.83
N PRO A 126 14.82 36.54 -9.93
CA PRO A 126 15.37 35.20 -10.04
C PRO A 126 16.89 35.25 -10.19
N LYS A 127 17.59 34.42 -9.41
CA LYS A 127 19.04 34.23 -9.49
C LYS A 127 19.34 32.75 -9.64
N MET A 128 20.00 32.39 -10.73
CA MET A 128 20.50 31.03 -10.90
C MET A 128 21.74 30.84 -10.01
N GLN A 129 21.73 29.80 -9.18
CA GLN A 129 22.84 29.43 -8.31
C GLN A 129 23.21 27.97 -8.51
N VAL A 130 24.51 27.68 -8.47
CA VAL A 130 25.02 26.32 -8.54
C VAL A 130 25.33 25.86 -7.12
N PHE A 131 24.70 24.76 -6.71
CA PHE A 131 24.98 24.07 -5.45
C PHE A 131 25.82 22.84 -5.73
N ARG A 132 26.89 22.66 -4.98
CA ARG A 132 27.72 21.45 -5.01
C ARG A 132 27.17 20.47 -3.98
N VAL A 133 26.69 19.33 -4.46
CA VAL A 133 26.11 18.29 -3.61
C VAL A 133 26.92 17.01 -3.68
N PHE A 134 26.84 16.23 -2.61
CA PHE A 134 27.45 14.92 -2.45
C PHE A 134 26.34 13.93 -2.12
N ASN A 135 26.38 12.75 -2.71
CA ASN A 135 25.53 11.65 -2.28
C ASN A 135 25.88 11.26 -0.83
N VAL A 136 24.93 10.76 -0.06
CA VAL A 136 25.18 10.28 1.31
C VAL A 136 26.23 9.15 1.35
N ALA A 137 26.34 8.35 0.29
CA ALA A 137 27.38 7.32 0.14
C ALA A 137 28.80 7.90 0.01
N GLN A 138 28.94 9.17 -0.37
CA GLN A 138 30.23 9.88 -0.43
C GLN A 138 30.65 10.45 0.94
N THR A 139 29.98 10.05 2.02
CA THR A 139 30.25 10.51 3.39
C THR A 139 30.47 9.30 4.29
N ASN A 140 31.13 9.51 5.44
CA ASN A 140 31.25 8.47 6.47
C ASN A 140 29.95 8.26 7.28
N LEU A 141 28.79 8.72 6.77
CA LEU A 141 27.52 8.70 7.50
C LEU A 141 27.12 7.29 7.96
N ARG A 142 27.39 6.27 7.13
CA ARG A 142 27.08 4.88 7.45
C ARG A 142 27.79 4.39 8.71
N GLU A 143 29.04 4.78 8.89
CA GLU A 143 29.88 4.40 10.03
C GLU A 143 29.62 5.31 11.24
N ALA A 144 29.49 6.62 11.00
CA ALA A 144 29.33 7.61 12.07
C ALA A 144 27.91 7.59 12.68
N ARG A 145 26.87 7.32 11.89
CA ARG A 145 25.46 7.37 12.33
C ARG A 145 24.64 6.26 11.66
N PRO A 146 24.86 5.00 12.04
CA PRO A 146 24.21 3.84 11.42
C PRO A 146 22.69 3.91 11.46
N GLU A 147 22.09 4.39 12.56
CA GLU A 147 20.64 4.57 12.68
C GLU A 147 20.06 5.52 11.63
N LEU A 148 20.78 6.62 11.35
CA LEU A 148 20.35 7.58 10.34
C LEU A 148 20.49 6.98 8.94
N TRP A 149 21.53 6.16 8.70
CA TRP A 149 21.69 5.43 7.45
C TRP A 149 20.58 4.41 7.23
N GLU A 150 20.29 3.59 8.24
CA GLU A 150 19.22 2.58 8.19
C GLU A 150 17.87 3.23 7.91
N LYS A 151 17.59 4.37 8.54
CA LYS A 151 16.39 5.16 8.23
C LYS A 151 16.34 5.60 6.77
N LEU A 152 17.46 6.04 6.19
CA LEU A 152 17.51 6.41 4.78
C LEU A 152 17.32 5.20 3.87
N GLU A 153 17.82 4.03 4.25
CA GLU A 153 17.59 2.77 3.54
C GLU A 153 16.13 2.35 3.61
N GLN A 154 15.48 2.45 4.77
CA GLN A 154 14.05 2.18 4.94
C GLN A 154 13.18 3.16 4.14
N GLU A 155 13.50 4.45 4.15
CA GLU A 155 12.78 5.46 3.33
C GLU A 155 12.93 5.19 1.82
N ASN A 156 14.10 4.70 1.42
CA ASN A 156 14.41 4.33 0.05
C ASN A 156 13.98 2.90 -0.30
N ALA A 157 13.55 2.11 0.68
CA ALA A 157 13.06 0.77 0.46
C ALA A 157 11.93 0.87 -0.55
N ARG A 158 12.13 0.19 -1.68
CA ARG A 158 11.15 0.13 -2.76
C ARG A 158 9.86 -0.44 -2.17
N PRO A 159 8.67 0.00 -2.61
CA PRO A 159 7.48 -0.83 -2.41
C PRO A 159 7.88 -2.24 -2.86
N LYS A 160 7.78 -3.24 -1.97
CA LYS A 160 8.00 -4.63 -2.37
C LYS A 160 6.86 -4.96 -3.33
N ILE A 161 7.11 -4.81 -4.62
CA ILE A 161 6.21 -5.33 -5.63
C ILE A 161 6.44 -6.84 -5.62
N GLY A 162 5.35 -7.61 -5.50
CA GLY A 162 5.41 -9.08 -5.39
C GLY A 162 6.24 -9.68 -6.52
N ASN A 163 7.08 -10.66 -6.17
CA ASN A 163 7.81 -11.45 -7.16
C ASN A 163 6.84 -12.34 -7.93
N GLY A 164 7.04 -12.43 -9.26
CA GLY A 164 6.59 -13.56 -10.06
C GLY A 164 5.18 -13.44 -10.67
N GLU A 165 5.14 -13.36 -11.99
CA GLU A 165 4.06 -13.78 -12.91
C GLU A 165 2.65 -13.16 -12.81
N HIS A 166 2.32 -12.38 -11.78
CA HIS A 166 1.10 -11.54 -11.75
C HIS A 166 1.42 -10.13 -11.25
N PHE A 167 2.06 -9.32 -12.09
CA PHE A 167 2.24 -7.89 -11.80
C PHE A 167 0.88 -7.16 -11.93
N SER A 168 0.15 -7.05 -10.83
CA SER A 168 -0.90 -6.05 -10.69
C SER A 168 -0.33 -4.83 -9.97
N PHE A 169 -0.61 -3.64 -10.50
CA PHE A 169 -0.31 -2.38 -9.88
C PHE A 169 -1.65 -1.70 -9.63
N ALA A 170 -2.27 -2.07 -8.51
CA ALA A 170 -3.65 -1.73 -8.19
C ALA A 170 -4.04 -0.26 -8.42
N PRO A 171 -3.20 0.75 -8.11
CA PRO A 171 -3.53 2.15 -8.42
C PRO A 171 -3.68 2.43 -9.92
N VAL A 172 -2.85 1.84 -10.78
CA VAL A 172 -2.94 2.02 -12.24
C VAL A 172 -4.05 1.15 -12.81
N ASP A 173 -4.23 -0.08 -12.33
CA ASP A 173 -5.33 -0.93 -12.76
C ASP A 173 -6.69 -0.29 -12.43
N THR A 174 -6.82 0.32 -11.24
CA THR A 174 -7.98 1.12 -10.82
C THR A 174 -8.14 2.36 -11.71
N MET A 175 -7.04 3.04 -12.04
CA MET A 175 -7.08 4.20 -12.94
C MET A 175 -7.65 3.86 -14.31
N ILE A 176 -7.30 2.69 -14.85
CA ILE A 176 -7.80 2.20 -16.14
C ILE A 176 -9.27 1.84 -16.01
N ARG A 177 -9.62 0.97 -15.04
CA ARG A 177 -10.99 0.47 -14.84
C ARG A 177 -12.00 1.59 -14.62
N ASP A 178 -11.66 2.55 -13.77
CA ASP A 178 -12.56 3.62 -13.34
C ASP A 178 -12.38 4.90 -14.19
N ASN A 179 -11.58 4.81 -15.26
CA ASN A 179 -11.29 5.89 -16.21
C ASN A 179 -10.87 7.20 -15.53
N LEU A 180 -9.93 7.09 -14.59
CA LEU A 180 -9.53 8.21 -13.73
C LEU A 180 -8.42 9.07 -14.33
N TRP A 181 -7.80 8.67 -15.45
CA TRP A 181 -6.73 9.44 -16.09
C TRP A 181 -7.27 10.68 -16.82
N ILE A 182 -6.37 11.55 -17.29
CA ILE A 182 -6.72 12.80 -18.00
C ILE A 182 -7.47 12.54 -19.32
N CYS A 183 -7.28 11.36 -19.89
CA CYS A 183 -7.93 10.89 -21.10
C CYS A 183 -8.30 9.41 -20.97
N PRO A 184 -9.26 8.90 -21.76
CA PRO A 184 -9.60 7.49 -21.78
C PRO A 184 -8.40 6.60 -22.11
N ILE A 185 -8.31 5.46 -21.41
CA ILE A 185 -7.35 4.40 -21.70
C ILE A 185 -8.14 3.19 -22.20
N LYS A 186 -7.88 2.76 -23.44
CA LYS A 186 -8.54 1.61 -24.07
C LYS A 186 -7.57 0.45 -24.18
N LEU A 187 -7.93 -0.67 -23.58
CA LEU A 187 -7.23 -1.94 -23.77
C LEU A 187 -7.92 -2.68 -24.92
N LEU A 188 -7.18 -2.98 -25.98
CA LEU A 188 -7.68 -3.66 -27.19
C LEU A 188 -6.70 -4.76 -27.59
N HIS A 189 -7.21 -5.86 -28.13
CA HIS A 189 -6.36 -6.90 -28.71
C HIS A 189 -5.68 -6.39 -29.99
N GLN A 190 -4.43 -5.94 -29.89
CA GLN A 190 -3.61 -5.41 -31.01
C GLN A 190 -2.12 -5.36 -30.66
N ASP A 191 -1.25 -5.08 -31.62
CA ASP A 191 0.21 -5.06 -31.39
C ASP A 191 0.79 -3.65 -31.11
N ASN A 192 -0.03 -2.60 -31.22
CA ASN A 192 0.43 -1.22 -31.12
C ASN A 192 -0.05 -0.54 -29.83
N ALA A 193 0.86 0.17 -29.15
CA ALA A 193 0.55 1.10 -28.07
C ALA A 193 0.80 2.53 -28.55
N TYR A 194 -0.16 3.44 -28.32
CA TYR A 194 -0.02 4.84 -28.72
C TYR A 194 -0.98 5.77 -27.98
N TYR A 195 -0.56 7.01 -27.78
CA TYR A 195 -1.44 8.13 -27.50
C TYR A 195 -1.93 8.79 -28.81
N SER A 196 -3.25 8.87 -28.99
CA SER A 196 -3.87 9.57 -30.11
C SER A 196 -4.15 11.03 -29.75
N ILE A 197 -3.38 11.96 -30.32
CA ILE A 197 -3.57 13.40 -30.13
C ILE A 197 -4.98 13.85 -30.59
N SER A 198 -5.40 13.39 -31.78
CA SER A 198 -6.67 13.84 -32.40
C SER A 198 -7.92 13.36 -31.65
N LYS A 199 -7.87 12.16 -31.07
CA LYS A 199 -8.98 11.58 -30.29
C LYS A 199 -8.83 11.86 -28.78
N ASN A 200 -7.68 12.37 -28.36
CA ASN A 200 -7.28 12.50 -26.98
C ASN A 200 -7.58 11.22 -26.17
N GLU A 201 -6.98 10.10 -26.60
CA GLU A 201 -7.13 8.80 -25.93
C GLU A 201 -5.82 8.01 -26.01
N ILE A 202 -5.58 7.17 -25.01
CA ILE A 202 -4.50 6.19 -25.02
C ILE A 202 -5.09 4.86 -25.47
N VAL A 203 -4.44 4.22 -26.44
CA VAL A 203 -4.77 2.87 -26.86
C VAL A 203 -3.59 1.96 -26.54
N MET A 204 -3.87 0.86 -25.86
CA MET A 204 -2.88 -0.10 -25.38
C MET A 204 -3.29 -1.52 -25.76
N PRO A 205 -2.34 -2.40 -26.09
CA PRO A 205 -2.59 -3.84 -26.15
C PRO A 205 -3.16 -4.35 -24.81
N GLU A 206 -3.88 -5.46 -24.86
CA GLU A 206 -4.32 -6.16 -23.66
C GLU A 206 -3.11 -6.53 -22.79
N LYS A 207 -3.31 -6.52 -21.48
CA LYS A 207 -2.21 -6.71 -20.51
C LYS A 207 -1.54 -8.07 -20.69
N GLU A 208 -2.33 -9.08 -21.05
CA GLU A 208 -1.94 -10.46 -21.32
C GLU A 208 -1.06 -10.61 -22.56
N GLN A 209 -1.06 -9.61 -23.48
CA GLN A 209 -0.19 -9.61 -24.66
C GLN A 209 1.27 -9.23 -24.32
N PHE A 210 1.52 -8.64 -23.14
CA PHE A 210 2.86 -8.25 -22.73
C PHE A 210 3.60 -9.38 -22.03
N LYS A 211 4.92 -9.48 -22.29
CA LYS A 211 5.81 -10.48 -21.67
C LYS A 211 5.88 -10.37 -20.14
N SER A 212 5.64 -9.18 -19.60
CA SER A 212 5.62 -8.92 -18.16
C SER A 212 4.77 -7.69 -17.85
N GLY A 213 4.22 -7.62 -16.64
CA GLY A 213 3.49 -6.43 -16.22
C GLY A 213 4.36 -5.18 -16.12
N GLU A 214 5.67 -5.30 -15.85
CA GLU A 214 6.61 -4.16 -15.96
C GLU A 214 6.69 -3.62 -17.40
N SER A 215 6.66 -4.50 -18.40
CA SER A 215 6.64 -4.09 -19.82
C SER A 215 5.33 -3.38 -20.16
N PHE A 216 4.20 -3.87 -19.64
CA PHE A 216 2.89 -3.23 -19.78
C PHE A 216 2.88 -1.83 -19.13
N TYR A 217 3.24 -1.73 -17.84
CA TYR A 217 3.21 -0.45 -17.12
C TYR A 217 4.26 0.53 -17.63
N GLY A 218 5.46 0.07 -18.00
CA GLY A 218 6.48 0.91 -18.61
C GLY A 218 6.00 1.52 -19.92
N THR A 219 5.32 0.75 -20.76
CA THR A 219 4.70 1.21 -22.01
C THR A 219 3.52 2.15 -21.73
N MET A 220 2.65 1.80 -20.78
CA MET A 220 1.54 2.65 -20.34
C MET A 220 2.05 4.02 -19.86
N PHE A 221 3.09 4.06 -19.03
CA PHE A 221 3.66 5.33 -18.54
C PHE A 221 4.28 6.17 -19.65
N HIS A 222 4.75 5.54 -20.72
CA HIS A 222 5.24 6.24 -21.91
C HIS A 222 4.08 6.95 -22.61
N GLU A 223 3.00 6.23 -22.92
CA GLU A 223 1.81 6.84 -23.56
C GLU A 223 1.11 7.86 -22.64
N MET A 224 1.07 7.60 -21.33
CA MET A 224 0.59 8.58 -20.35
C MET A 224 1.44 9.86 -20.36
N THR A 225 2.76 9.73 -20.51
CA THR A 225 3.66 10.89 -20.61
C THR A 225 3.32 11.73 -21.84
N HIS A 226 3.09 11.10 -22.99
CA HIS A 226 2.61 11.79 -24.19
C HIS A 226 1.27 12.46 -23.97
N SER A 227 0.29 11.76 -23.38
CA SER A 227 -1.04 12.36 -23.13
C SER A 227 -1.00 13.66 -22.31
N THR A 228 0.01 13.85 -21.44
CA THR A 228 0.17 15.12 -20.72
C THR A 228 0.56 16.30 -21.61
N GLY A 229 1.05 16.04 -22.82
CA GLY A 229 1.40 17.06 -23.82
C GLY A 229 0.19 17.68 -24.51
N ALA A 230 -1.01 17.13 -24.31
CA ALA A 230 -2.26 17.60 -24.91
C ALA A 230 -2.56 19.08 -24.61
N GLU A 231 -3.34 19.68 -25.51
CA GLU A 231 -3.92 21.01 -25.31
C GLU A 231 -4.71 21.03 -23.99
N ASN A 232 -4.58 22.12 -23.22
CA ASN A 232 -5.15 22.29 -21.87
C ASN A 232 -4.51 21.45 -20.74
N VAL A 233 -3.45 20.69 -21.00
CA VAL A 233 -2.68 19.98 -19.95
C VAL A 233 -1.31 20.60 -19.74
N LEU A 234 -0.31 20.25 -20.56
CA LEU A 234 0.99 20.91 -20.60
C LEU A 234 1.29 21.57 -21.95
N ASP A 235 0.42 21.39 -22.95
CA ASP A 235 0.45 22.09 -24.24
C ASP A 235 1.83 22.05 -24.89
N ARG A 236 2.37 20.83 -25.05
CA ARG A 236 3.72 20.60 -25.57
C ARG A 236 3.73 20.32 -27.06
N PHE A 237 2.64 19.74 -27.58
CA PHE A 237 2.59 19.33 -28.98
C PHE A 237 2.63 20.55 -29.90
N GLN A 238 3.49 20.47 -30.91
CA GLN A 238 3.52 21.40 -32.02
C GLN A 238 3.03 20.65 -33.27
N PRO A 239 2.38 21.31 -34.24
CA PRO A 239 2.03 20.67 -35.50
C PRO A 239 3.32 20.33 -36.27
N THR A 240 3.73 19.06 -36.25
CA THR A 240 4.97 18.60 -36.89
C THR A 240 4.82 17.23 -37.52
N ASP A 241 5.63 16.96 -38.54
CA ASP A 241 5.66 15.67 -39.22
C ASP A 241 6.42 14.61 -38.40
N PHE A 242 6.11 13.34 -38.65
CA PHE A 242 6.82 12.21 -38.05
C PHE A 242 8.32 12.29 -38.38
N GLY A 243 9.17 12.09 -37.37
CA GLY A 243 10.63 12.17 -37.52
C GLY A 243 11.22 13.58 -37.52
N SER A 244 10.41 14.62 -37.26
CA SER A 244 10.94 15.98 -37.04
C SER A 244 11.76 16.08 -35.74
N PRO A 245 12.62 17.10 -35.59
CA PRO A 245 13.32 17.40 -34.34
C PRO A 245 12.36 17.55 -33.13
N GLU A 246 11.22 18.21 -33.33
CA GLU A 246 10.21 18.40 -32.29
C GLU A 246 9.57 17.07 -31.88
N TYR A 247 9.29 16.19 -32.85
CA TYR A 247 8.80 14.84 -32.60
C TYR A 247 9.84 14.02 -31.82
N ALA A 248 11.10 14.04 -32.25
CA ALA A 248 12.20 13.37 -31.55
C ALA A 248 12.35 13.88 -30.11
N ARG A 249 12.22 15.19 -29.88
CA ARG A 249 12.24 15.77 -28.53
C ARG A 249 11.09 15.23 -27.66
N GLU A 250 9.88 15.12 -28.20
CA GLU A 250 8.73 14.62 -27.45
C GLU A 250 8.87 13.13 -27.13
N GLU A 251 9.42 12.32 -28.02
CA GLU A 251 9.81 10.93 -27.73
C GLU A 251 10.84 10.84 -26.59
N LEU A 252 11.81 11.77 -26.55
CA LEU A 252 12.74 11.85 -25.41
C LEU A 252 12.02 12.19 -24.10
N VAL A 253 10.99 13.04 -24.15
CA VAL A 253 10.14 13.33 -23.00
C VAL A 253 9.38 12.07 -22.56
N GLY A 254 8.77 11.34 -23.49
CA GLY A 254 8.08 10.06 -23.27
C GLY A 254 8.98 9.00 -22.64
N GLU A 255 10.17 8.81 -23.19
CA GLU A 255 11.14 7.81 -22.76
C GLU A 255 11.72 8.09 -21.37
N LEU A 256 12.18 9.32 -21.12
CA LEU A 256 12.69 9.73 -19.81
C LEU A 256 11.57 9.81 -18.77
N GLY A 257 10.37 10.23 -19.18
CA GLY A 257 9.21 10.32 -18.30
C GLY A 257 8.82 8.95 -17.77
N SER A 258 8.56 8.00 -18.66
CA SER A 258 8.25 6.62 -18.29
C SER A 258 9.35 5.94 -17.48
N ALA A 259 10.63 6.17 -17.78
CA ALA A 259 11.73 5.65 -16.97
C ALA A 259 11.68 6.18 -15.53
N LEU A 260 11.46 7.48 -15.35
CA LEU A 260 11.37 8.10 -14.01
C LEU A 260 10.12 7.68 -13.23
N VAL A 261 8.97 7.52 -13.90
CA VAL A 261 7.76 6.98 -13.25
C VAL A 261 7.98 5.52 -12.84
N SER A 262 8.49 4.67 -13.74
CA SER A 262 8.78 3.26 -13.46
C SER A 262 9.74 3.12 -12.28
N GLN A 263 10.84 3.90 -12.29
CA GLN A 263 11.82 3.91 -11.21
C GLN A 263 11.19 4.32 -9.86
N ARG A 264 10.30 5.32 -9.84
CA ARG A 264 9.63 5.77 -8.60
C ARG A 264 8.83 4.64 -7.93
N TYR A 265 8.18 3.83 -8.75
CA TYR A 265 7.33 2.72 -8.27
C TYR A 265 8.08 1.39 -8.15
N GLY A 266 9.37 1.35 -8.51
CA GLY A 266 10.23 0.17 -8.33
C GLY A 266 10.18 -0.82 -9.49
N MET A 267 9.69 -0.39 -10.65
CA MET A 267 9.63 -1.19 -11.87
C MET A 267 10.90 -1.04 -12.71
N ILE A 268 11.35 -2.14 -13.31
CA ILE A 268 12.41 -2.14 -14.31
C ILE A 268 11.80 -1.74 -15.65
N LYS A 269 12.33 -0.65 -16.24
CA LYS A 269 11.99 -0.29 -17.61
C LYS A 269 13.04 -0.88 -18.56
N TYR A 270 12.59 -1.70 -19.49
CA TYR A 270 13.38 -2.12 -20.63
C TYR A 270 13.35 -1.04 -21.72
N ILE A 271 14.50 -0.75 -22.32
CA ILE A 271 14.61 0.19 -23.42
C ILE A 271 13.96 -0.45 -24.66
N LYS A 272 13.04 0.25 -25.32
CA LYS A 272 12.46 -0.21 -26.59
C LYS A 272 13.51 -0.09 -27.70
N GLU A 273 13.59 -1.07 -28.59
CA GLU A 273 14.50 -1.02 -29.75
C GLU A 273 14.17 0.18 -30.66
N ASP A 274 12.89 0.56 -30.76
CA ASP A 274 12.43 1.71 -31.54
C ASP A 274 13.00 3.05 -31.06
N SER A 275 13.41 3.15 -29.78
CA SER A 275 14.06 4.34 -29.23
C SER A 275 15.49 4.53 -29.74
N CYS A 276 16.13 3.49 -30.29
CA CYS A 276 17.48 3.56 -30.83
C CYS A 276 17.59 4.48 -32.05
N ALA A 277 16.52 4.62 -32.84
CA ALA A 277 16.49 5.45 -34.04
C ALA A 277 16.69 6.94 -33.73
N TYR A 278 16.29 7.41 -32.55
CA TYR A 278 16.32 8.82 -32.16
C TYR A 278 17.60 9.22 -31.41
N LEU A 279 18.38 8.26 -30.92
CA LEU A 279 19.61 8.52 -30.14
C LEU A 279 20.60 9.41 -30.89
N LYS A 280 20.74 9.21 -32.21
CA LYS A 280 21.63 10.02 -33.04
C LYS A 280 21.16 11.48 -33.10
N GLY A 281 19.87 11.71 -33.34
CA GLY A 281 19.28 13.05 -33.39
C GLY A 281 19.41 13.78 -32.05
N TRP A 282 19.11 13.10 -30.93
CA TRP A 282 19.27 13.70 -29.59
C TRP A 282 20.71 14.07 -29.29
N LEU A 283 21.69 13.24 -29.66
CA LEU A 283 23.10 13.54 -29.45
C LEU A 283 23.57 14.77 -30.22
N ASP A 284 23.08 14.97 -31.44
CA ASP A 284 23.43 16.12 -32.25
C ASP A 284 22.80 17.41 -31.68
N GLU A 285 21.52 17.39 -31.30
CA GLU A 285 20.86 18.54 -30.65
C GLU A 285 21.49 18.91 -29.29
N LEU A 286 21.93 17.92 -28.51
CA LEU A 286 22.62 18.13 -27.24
C LEU A 286 23.97 18.84 -27.41
N LYS A 287 24.68 18.57 -28.51
CA LYS A 287 25.96 19.25 -28.82
C LYS A 287 25.73 20.69 -29.25
N GLU A 288 24.66 20.95 -30.01
CA GLU A 288 24.34 22.28 -30.54
C GLU A 288 23.80 23.23 -29.47
N SER A 289 22.96 22.75 -28.53
CA SER A 289 22.35 23.63 -27.53
C SER A 289 22.20 22.98 -26.14
N PRO A 290 23.01 23.40 -25.14
CA PRO A 290 22.82 22.99 -23.75
C PRO A 290 21.46 23.39 -23.15
N GLN A 291 20.73 24.31 -23.78
CA GLN A 291 19.39 24.70 -23.35
C GLN A 291 18.34 23.63 -23.71
N PHE A 292 18.59 22.82 -24.75
CA PHE A 292 17.73 21.71 -25.16
C PHE A 292 17.44 20.78 -23.99
N ILE A 293 18.48 20.16 -23.41
CA ILE A 293 18.33 19.22 -22.28
C ILE A 293 17.62 19.85 -21.09
N LYS A 294 17.85 21.14 -20.82
CA LYS A 294 17.20 21.83 -19.70
C LYS A 294 15.70 21.95 -19.92
N THR A 295 15.25 22.34 -21.11
CA THR A 295 13.82 22.44 -21.41
C THR A 295 13.16 21.07 -21.43
N THR A 296 13.80 20.07 -22.06
CA THR A 296 13.29 18.70 -22.11
C THR A 296 13.13 18.11 -20.71
N LEU A 297 14.14 18.25 -19.84
CA LEU A 297 14.06 17.76 -18.46
C LEU A 297 13.02 18.50 -17.61
N LEU A 298 12.72 19.76 -17.91
CA LEU A 298 11.63 20.48 -17.26
C LEU A 298 10.26 19.90 -17.64
N ASP A 299 10.07 19.54 -18.91
CA ASP A 299 8.84 18.93 -19.39
C ASP A 299 8.67 17.50 -18.87
N VAL A 300 9.74 16.71 -18.90
CA VAL A 300 9.80 15.38 -18.25
C VAL A 300 9.37 15.48 -16.79
N LYS A 301 9.92 16.44 -16.04
CA LYS A 301 9.55 16.65 -14.63
C LYS A 301 8.07 17.01 -14.46
N ARG A 302 7.51 17.89 -15.30
CA ARG A 302 6.10 18.28 -15.21
C ARG A 302 5.17 17.10 -15.52
N ALA A 303 5.46 16.36 -16.60
CA ALA A 303 4.67 15.20 -17.02
C ALA A 303 4.68 14.10 -15.94
N THR A 304 5.87 13.71 -15.47
CA THR A 304 6.03 12.70 -14.42
C THR A 304 5.40 13.13 -13.10
N SER A 305 5.44 14.43 -12.76
CA SER A 305 4.77 14.95 -11.56
C SER A 305 3.24 14.76 -11.63
N LEU A 306 2.61 15.02 -12.78
CA LEU A 306 1.17 14.77 -12.96
C LEU A 306 0.81 13.29 -12.81
N ILE A 307 1.56 12.41 -13.48
CA ILE A 307 1.34 10.96 -13.42
C ILE A 307 1.47 10.47 -11.98
N THR A 308 2.59 10.81 -11.33
CA THR A 308 2.88 10.30 -9.99
C THR A 308 1.96 10.87 -8.92
N GLN A 309 1.57 12.15 -8.99
CA GLN A 309 0.57 12.71 -8.09
C GLN A 309 -0.78 12.01 -8.23
N LYS A 310 -1.19 11.68 -9.45
CA LYS A 310 -2.46 10.99 -9.68
C LYS A 310 -2.43 9.55 -9.19
N ILE A 311 -1.35 8.81 -9.50
CA ILE A 311 -1.14 7.44 -9.01
C ILE A 311 -1.09 7.43 -7.48
N ASP A 312 -0.32 8.33 -6.86
CA ASP A 312 -0.20 8.42 -5.41
C ASP A 312 -1.54 8.78 -4.75
N LYS A 313 -2.35 9.63 -5.40
CA LYS A 313 -3.70 9.96 -4.94
C LYS A 313 -4.61 8.72 -4.97
N ILE A 314 -4.61 7.97 -6.06
CA ILE A 314 -5.41 6.73 -6.16
C ILE A 314 -4.90 5.70 -5.15
N ALA A 315 -3.58 5.56 -4.99
CA ALA A 315 -3.00 4.67 -3.98
C ALA A 315 -3.44 5.06 -2.57
N GLN A 316 -3.47 6.36 -2.24
CA GLN A 316 -3.98 6.84 -0.96
C GLN A 316 -5.48 6.61 -0.81
N GLU A 317 -6.27 6.80 -1.87
CA GLU A 317 -7.71 6.52 -1.86
C GLU A 317 -7.98 5.02 -1.69
N LEU A 318 -7.18 4.17 -2.33
CA LEU A 318 -7.21 2.72 -2.14
C LEU A 318 -6.76 2.34 -0.73
N GLU A 319 -5.70 2.94 -0.17
CA GLU A 319 -5.29 2.70 1.23
C GLU A 319 -6.31 3.22 2.23
N GLN A 320 -7.03 4.30 1.91
CA GLN A 320 -8.13 4.82 2.73
C GLN A 320 -9.39 3.99 2.57
N ASN A 321 -9.64 3.42 1.40
CA ASN A 321 -10.76 2.53 1.13
C ASN A 321 -10.49 1.14 1.70
N ILE A 322 -9.27 0.61 1.58
CA ILE A 322 -8.76 -0.54 2.34
C ILE A 322 -8.73 -0.17 3.82
N GLY A 323 -8.44 1.07 4.20
CA GLY A 323 -8.50 1.53 5.59
C GLY A 323 -9.94 1.63 6.10
N LYS A 324 -10.92 1.90 5.22
CA LYS A 324 -12.38 1.91 5.48
C LYS A 324 -13.02 0.54 5.34
N GLU A 325 -12.44 -0.35 4.54
CA GLU A 325 -12.82 -1.75 4.35
C GLU A 325 -12.16 -2.60 5.42
N GLN A 326 -10.95 -2.29 5.88
CA GLN A 326 -10.29 -2.82 7.09
C GLN A 326 -10.75 -2.13 8.36
N THR A 327 -11.41 -0.97 8.32
CA THR A 327 -12.23 -0.47 9.45
C THR A 327 -13.72 -0.74 9.27
N ALA A 328 -14.13 -1.39 8.17
CA ALA A 328 -15.38 -2.12 8.08
C ALA A 328 -15.17 -3.58 8.52
N ASP A 329 -14.00 -4.17 8.24
CA ASP A 329 -13.49 -5.45 8.79
C ASP A 329 -12.82 -5.28 10.17
N ARG A 330 -12.56 -4.03 10.58
CA ARG A 330 -12.33 -3.63 11.98
C ARG A 330 -13.28 -2.50 12.38
N LYS A 331 -14.53 -2.57 11.94
CA LYS A 331 -15.55 -2.53 12.97
C LYS A 331 -15.32 -3.84 13.67
N GLU A 332 -14.88 -3.79 14.92
CA GLU A 332 -14.83 -4.96 15.78
C GLU A 332 -16.08 -5.79 15.48
N LYS A 333 -15.94 -6.96 14.84
CA LYS A 333 -17.10 -7.70 14.33
C LYS A 333 -17.99 -7.94 15.55
N ILE A 334 -19.19 -7.40 15.51
CA ILE A 334 -20.15 -7.51 16.61
C ILE A 334 -20.99 -8.75 16.33
N TYR A 335 -20.96 -9.67 17.28
CA TYR A 335 -21.82 -10.83 17.31
C TYR A 335 -22.99 -10.54 18.23
N TYR A 336 -24.17 -11.01 17.82
CA TYR A 336 -25.41 -10.83 18.54
C TYR A 336 -25.81 -12.17 19.15
N SER A 337 -25.85 -12.24 20.47
CA SER A 337 -26.21 -13.45 21.20
C SER A 337 -27.64 -13.34 21.71
N SER A 338 -28.50 -14.28 21.35
CA SER A 338 -29.90 -14.29 21.77
C SER A 338 -30.03 -14.60 23.25
N VAL A 339 -30.72 -13.70 23.96
CA VAL A 339 -30.85 -13.73 25.43
C VAL A 339 -32.29 -14.06 25.83
N ALA A 340 -33.25 -13.51 25.10
CA ALA A 340 -34.67 -13.79 25.30
C ALA A 340 -35.41 -13.74 23.96
N TYR A 341 -36.19 -14.79 23.69
CA TYR A 341 -37.09 -14.85 22.54
C TYR A 341 -38.54 -14.87 23.04
N LEU A 342 -39.25 -13.76 22.82
CA LEU A 342 -40.59 -13.50 23.34
C LEU A 342 -41.62 -13.67 22.22
N GLN A 343 -42.45 -14.70 22.35
CA GLN A 343 -43.43 -15.09 21.33
C GLN A 343 -44.87 -15.15 21.84
N SER A 344 -45.08 -15.11 23.16
CA SER A 344 -46.43 -15.16 23.73
C SER A 344 -47.04 -13.76 23.80
N ALA A 345 -48.36 -13.68 23.61
CA ALA A 345 -49.09 -12.40 23.67
C ALA A 345 -49.07 -11.74 25.06
N ASP A 346 -48.71 -12.48 26.12
CA ASP A 346 -48.51 -11.92 27.45
C ASP A 346 -47.13 -11.25 27.57
N ASP A 347 -46.09 -11.85 26.97
CA ASP A 347 -44.72 -11.36 27.01
C ASP A 347 -44.52 -10.14 26.09
N THR A 348 -45.17 -10.11 24.93
CA THR A 348 -45.00 -9.02 23.96
C THR A 348 -45.84 -7.79 24.29
N ARG A 349 -46.94 -7.92 25.04
CA ARG A 349 -47.93 -6.85 25.28
C ARG A 349 -47.31 -5.55 25.78
N GLN A 350 -46.36 -5.65 26.70
CA GLN A 350 -45.72 -4.47 27.27
C GLN A 350 -44.77 -3.82 26.26
N LEU A 351 -44.02 -4.61 25.49
CA LEU A 351 -43.14 -4.12 24.43
C LEU A 351 -43.94 -3.50 23.27
N ASP A 352 -45.06 -4.11 22.89
CA ASP A 352 -46.01 -3.58 21.90
C ASP A 352 -46.54 -2.21 22.34
N ALA A 353 -46.89 -2.05 23.61
CA ALA A 353 -47.37 -0.77 24.15
C ALA A 353 -46.31 0.35 24.09
N PHE A 354 -45.02 0.03 24.23
CA PHE A 354 -43.93 0.99 24.04
C PHE A 354 -43.67 1.27 22.56
N LYS A 355 -43.67 0.23 21.72
CA LYS A 355 -43.49 0.33 20.27
C LYS A 355 -44.58 1.18 19.62
N ASP A 356 -45.85 0.96 19.96
CA ASP A 356 -46.99 1.70 19.40
C ASP A 356 -47.01 3.18 19.82
N LYS A 357 -46.43 3.50 20.99
CA LYS A 357 -46.24 4.88 21.45
C LYS A 357 -45.00 5.55 20.85
N GLY A 358 -44.13 4.79 20.18
CA GLY A 358 -42.83 5.25 19.68
C GLY A 358 -41.79 5.51 20.79
N ASP A 359 -42.00 4.95 21.99
CA ASP A 359 -41.08 5.09 23.13
C ASP A 359 -40.06 3.95 23.14
N TYR A 360 -39.05 4.10 22.29
CA TYR A 360 -38.00 3.09 22.13
C TYR A 360 -37.00 3.04 23.29
N GLU A 361 -36.84 4.13 24.06
CA GLU A 361 -35.99 4.13 25.25
C GLU A 361 -36.63 3.32 26.39
N GLY A 362 -37.95 3.48 26.60
CA GLY A 362 -38.72 2.64 27.52
C GLY A 362 -38.76 1.17 27.09
N LEU A 363 -38.88 0.92 25.77
CA LEU A 363 -38.82 -0.42 25.20
C LEU A 363 -37.50 -1.12 25.51
N LEU A 364 -36.37 -0.43 25.30
CA LEU A 364 -35.04 -0.96 25.60
C LEU A 364 -34.84 -1.21 27.09
N ALA A 365 -35.33 -0.32 27.96
CA ALA A 365 -35.25 -0.50 29.41
C ALA A 365 -36.00 -1.76 29.87
N LEU A 366 -37.21 -1.97 29.36
CA LEU A 366 -37.99 -3.18 29.64
C LEU A 366 -37.33 -4.44 29.06
N ALA A 367 -36.82 -4.38 27.83
CA ALA A 367 -36.13 -5.51 27.20
C ALA A 367 -34.92 -5.99 28.03
N LYS A 368 -34.19 -5.07 28.67
CA LYS A 368 -33.08 -5.39 29.57
C LYS A 368 -33.50 -6.13 30.84
N GLU A 369 -34.76 -6.03 31.29
CA GLU A 369 -35.24 -6.78 32.45
C GLU A 369 -35.36 -8.28 32.18
N TYR A 370 -35.47 -8.69 30.90
CA TYR A 370 -35.45 -10.09 30.50
C TYR A 370 -34.05 -10.71 30.51
N TYR A 371 -33.01 -9.90 30.69
CA TYR A 371 -31.65 -10.40 30.83
C TYR A 371 -31.39 -10.94 32.24
N ASP A 372 -31.10 -12.24 32.33
CA ASP A 372 -30.86 -12.95 33.58
C ASP A 372 -29.38 -13.00 34.02
N GLY A 373 -28.48 -12.34 33.27
CA GLY A 373 -27.05 -12.31 33.56
C GLY A 373 -26.21 -13.39 32.86
N ASN A 374 -26.80 -14.16 31.94
CA ASN A 374 -26.07 -15.17 31.17
C ASN A 374 -25.10 -14.55 30.14
N GLY A 375 -23.96 -15.21 29.92
CA GLY A 375 -22.96 -14.76 28.94
C GLY A 375 -23.38 -15.04 27.48
N ILE A 376 -22.40 -15.31 26.63
CA ILE A 376 -22.63 -15.72 25.23
C ILE A 376 -23.44 -17.03 25.22
N ASN A 377 -24.60 -17.00 24.55
CA ASN A 377 -25.36 -18.18 24.20
C ASN A 377 -24.68 -18.91 23.03
N GLU A 378 -24.01 -20.02 23.33
CA GLU A 378 -23.16 -20.73 22.38
C GLU A 378 -23.91 -21.23 21.14
N GLU A 379 -25.18 -21.60 21.28
CA GLU A 379 -26.02 -22.11 20.19
C GLU A 379 -26.62 -20.98 19.35
N TYR A 380 -27.09 -19.90 20.01
CA TYR A 380 -27.86 -18.82 19.37
C TYR A 380 -27.06 -17.50 19.34
N THR A 381 -25.92 -17.52 18.65
CA THR A 381 -25.11 -16.32 18.38
C THR A 381 -24.90 -16.13 16.89
N TYR A 382 -25.02 -14.88 16.43
CA TYR A 382 -25.11 -14.56 15.02
C TYR A 382 -24.21 -13.39 14.60
N PRO A 383 -23.75 -13.36 13.33
CA PRO A 383 -22.93 -12.28 12.81
C PRO A 383 -23.74 -11.02 12.41
N SER A 384 -25.07 -11.11 12.45
CA SER A 384 -26.02 -10.04 12.10
C SER A 384 -27.07 -9.93 13.20
N VAL A 385 -27.74 -8.79 13.32
CA VAL A 385 -28.88 -8.62 14.25
C VAL A 385 -30.20 -9.09 13.63
N LEU A 386 -30.32 -9.03 12.30
CA LEU A 386 -31.48 -9.51 11.56
C LEU A 386 -31.19 -10.92 11.04
N GLN A 387 -31.97 -11.91 11.48
CA GLN A 387 -31.78 -13.34 11.14
C GLN A 387 -32.78 -13.83 10.09
N HIS A 388 -33.99 -13.26 10.10
CA HIS A 388 -35.12 -13.74 9.32
C HIS A 388 -35.73 -12.64 8.46
N ARG A 389 -36.46 -13.05 7.43
CA ARG A 389 -37.16 -12.13 6.53
C ARG A 389 -38.34 -11.46 7.25
N GLY A 390 -38.27 -10.14 7.39
CA GLY A 390 -39.29 -9.34 8.09
C GLY A 390 -38.94 -9.06 9.56
N ASP A 391 -37.72 -9.37 9.97
CA ASP A 391 -37.12 -8.78 11.16
C ASP A 391 -36.94 -7.27 10.96
N ASP A 392 -37.28 -6.51 11.99
CA ASP A 392 -37.12 -5.07 12.08
C ASP A 392 -36.35 -4.74 13.37
N LEU A 393 -35.25 -4.00 13.23
CA LEU A 393 -34.46 -3.56 14.37
C LEU A 393 -35.15 -2.34 15.00
N LEU A 394 -35.72 -2.51 16.18
CA LEU A 394 -36.48 -1.44 16.83
C LEU A 394 -35.57 -0.44 17.55
N ILE A 395 -34.56 -0.93 18.27
CA ILE A 395 -33.62 -0.11 19.03
C ILE A 395 -32.34 -0.89 19.33
N GLU A 396 -31.20 -0.20 19.32
CA GLU A 396 -29.92 -0.73 19.78
C GLU A 396 -29.18 0.29 20.65
N ASP A 397 -28.42 -0.19 21.62
CA ASP A 397 -27.44 0.61 22.34
C ASP A 397 -26.04 -0.02 22.28
N LYS A 398 -25.18 0.31 23.25
CA LYS A 398 -23.82 -0.23 23.31
C LYS A 398 -23.82 -1.76 23.49
N ASP A 399 -24.71 -2.29 24.32
CA ASP A 399 -24.63 -3.66 24.84
C ASP A 399 -25.82 -4.53 24.36
N PHE A 400 -26.96 -3.94 24.00
CA PHE A 400 -28.20 -4.64 23.64
C PHE A 400 -28.76 -4.22 22.28
N ALA A 401 -29.52 -5.13 21.66
CA ALA A 401 -30.39 -4.85 20.51
C ALA A 401 -31.74 -5.55 20.70
N VAL A 402 -32.82 -4.90 20.26
CA VAL A 402 -34.18 -5.46 20.30
C VAL A 402 -34.74 -5.54 18.88
N VAL A 403 -35.04 -6.75 18.45
CA VAL A 403 -35.54 -7.08 17.12
C VAL A 403 -37.00 -7.48 17.22
N TYR A 404 -37.82 -7.02 16.29
CA TYR A 404 -39.21 -7.41 16.15
C TYR A 404 -39.43 -8.12 14.83
N ASN A 405 -40.06 -9.28 14.86
CA ASN A 405 -40.44 -10.00 13.64
C ASN A 405 -41.94 -9.94 13.43
N GLY A 406 -42.37 -9.15 12.44
CA GLY A 406 -43.77 -9.01 12.07
C GLY A 406 -44.32 -10.14 11.19
N SER A 407 -43.45 -11.00 10.64
CA SER A 407 -43.82 -12.07 9.72
C SER A 407 -44.41 -13.30 10.42
N VAL A 408 -44.07 -13.54 11.69
CA VAL A 408 -44.47 -14.74 12.46
C VAL A 408 -45.47 -14.44 13.59
N GLY A 409 -46.30 -13.41 13.44
CA GLY A 409 -47.32 -13.05 14.42
C GLY A 409 -46.87 -12.06 15.49
N GLY A 410 -45.71 -11.40 15.29
CA GLY A 410 -45.20 -10.33 16.15
C GLY A 410 -44.42 -10.87 17.34
N THR A 411 -43.18 -11.30 17.10
CA THR A 411 -42.27 -11.77 18.16
C THR A 411 -41.17 -10.75 18.42
N TYR A 412 -40.62 -10.75 19.64
CA TYR A 412 -39.47 -9.93 20.00
C TYR A 412 -38.27 -10.80 20.34
N GLU A 413 -37.09 -10.41 19.90
CA GLU A 413 -35.84 -11.03 20.29
C GLU A 413 -34.92 -9.99 20.92
N VAL A 414 -34.45 -10.27 22.13
CA VAL A 414 -33.49 -9.44 22.87
C VAL A 414 -32.13 -10.07 22.72
N MET A 415 -31.18 -9.30 22.18
CA MET A 415 -29.84 -9.75 21.87
C MET A 415 -28.78 -8.94 22.62
N LEU A 416 -27.73 -9.61 23.09
CA LEU A 416 -26.51 -9.00 23.62
C LEU A 416 -25.46 -8.86 22.52
N LYS A 417 -24.67 -7.78 22.59
CA LYS A 417 -23.60 -7.48 21.66
C LYS A 417 -22.27 -7.91 22.25
N PHE A 418 -21.54 -8.73 21.51
CA PHE A 418 -20.19 -9.17 21.85
C PHE A 418 -19.22 -8.81 20.75
N THR A 419 -18.04 -8.37 21.15
CA THR A 419 -16.92 -8.15 20.26
C THR A 419 -16.35 -9.49 19.79
N GLU A 420 -15.74 -9.53 18.60
CA GLU A 420 -15.03 -10.72 18.12
C GLU A 420 -13.97 -11.19 19.13
N GLN A 421 -13.33 -10.27 19.85
CA GLN A 421 -12.33 -10.61 20.85
C GLN A 421 -12.97 -11.32 22.06
N GLU A 422 -14.14 -10.89 22.52
CA GLU A 422 -14.90 -11.57 23.58
C GLU A 422 -15.36 -12.97 23.14
N VAL A 423 -15.81 -13.12 21.89
CA VAL A 423 -16.17 -14.43 21.33
C VAL A 423 -14.94 -15.35 21.25
N ARG A 424 -13.80 -14.85 20.76
CA ARG A 424 -12.54 -15.61 20.70
C ARG A 424 -12.07 -16.02 22.10
N ASP A 425 -12.20 -15.13 23.09
CA ASP A 425 -11.83 -15.43 24.47
C ASP A 425 -12.81 -16.40 25.14
N HIS A 426 -14.09 -16.38 24.79
CA HIS A 426 -15.08 -17.39 25.19
C HIS A 426 -14.72 -18.77 24.65
N ILE A 427 -14.46 -18.87 23.34
CA ILE A 427 -14.05 -20.13 22.68
C ILE A 427 -12.82 -20.72 23.35
N ARG A 428 -11.80 -19.90 23.67
CA ARG A 428 -10.59 -20.38 24.38
C ARG A 428 -10.86 -20.92 25.79
N ARG A 429 -11.88 -20.41 26.48
CA ARG A 429 -12.18 -20.77 27.87
C ARG A 429 -13.15 -21.94 27.98
N TYR A 430 -14.14 -22.01 27.10
CA TYR A 430 -15.28 -22.92 27.22
C TYR A 430 -15.38 -23.92 26.06
N GLY A 431 -14.61 -23.74 24.99
CA GLY A 431 -14.63 -24.63 23.83
C GLY A 431 -15.80 -24.36 22.88
N VAL A 432 -16.11 -25.34 22.04
CA VAL A 432 -17.15 -25.27 20.99
C VAL A 432 -18.11 -26.46 20.98
N ASP A 433 -18.15 -27.26 22.06
CA ASP A 433 -18.96 -28.50 22.13
C ASP A 433 -20.45 -28.26 21.88
N ARG A 434 -20.98 -27.13 22.38
CA ARG A 434 -22.39 -26.75 22.25
C ARG A 434 -22.59 -25.55 21.31
N ALA A 435 -21.54 -25.19 20.58
CA ALA A 435 -21.55 -24.01 19.71
C ALA A 435 -22.38 -24.22 18.44
N GLY A 436 -23.12 -23.18 18.06
CA GLY A 436 -23.72 -23.04 16.74
C GLY A 436 -22.68 -22.78 15.64
N GLU A 437 -23.14 -22.77 14.39
CA GLU A 437 -22.28 -22.63 13.20
C GLU A 437 -21.41 -21.36 13.23
N THR A 438 -21.94 -20.26 13.78
CA THR A 438 -21.21 -19.00 13.90
C THR A 438 -19.93 -19.14 14.74
N LEU A 439 -20.05 -19.68 15.96
CA LEU A 439 -18.90 -19.84 16.86
C LEU A 439 -17.92 -20.90 16.33
N LYS A 440 -18.43 -21.98 15.72
CA LYS A 440 -17.58 -22.96 15.03
C LYS A 440 -16.81 -22.32 13.87
N GLY A 441 -17.44 -21.43 13.11
CA GLY A 441 -16.80 -20.65 12.06
C GLY A 441 -15.65 -19.79 12.59
N VAL A 442 -15.86 -19.11 13.73
CA VAL A 442 -14.80 -18.33 14.41
C VAL A 442 -13.67 -19.23 14.89
N ALA A 443 -13.97 -20.41 15.45
CA ALA A 443 -12.94 -21.37 15.88
C ALA A 443 -12.08 -21.88 14.72
N LYS A 444 -12.69 -22.22 13.58
CA LYS A 444 -11.97 -22.57 12.33
C LYS A 444 -11.06 -21.44 11.85
N GLU A 445 -11.51 -20.20 11.97
CA GLU A 445 -10.72 -19.02 11.62
C GLU A 445 -9.53 -18.85 12.57
N MET A 446 -9.73 -19.05 13.88
CA MET A 446 -8.66 -19.06 14.88
C MET A 446 -7.61 -20.14 14.61
N ALA A 447 -8.02 -21.36 14.24
CA ALA A 447 -7.10 -22.44 13.88
C ALA A 447 -6.29 -22.12 12.62
N ALA A 448 -6.94 -21.60 11.56
CA ALA A 448 -6.25 -21.18 10.34
C ALA A 448 -5.20 -20.08 10.59
N GLU A 449 -5.50 -19.11 11.46
CA GLU A 449 -4.54 -18.08 11.86
C GLU A 449 -3.32 -18.66 12.59
N GLN A 450 -3.52 -19.65 13.47
CA GLN A 450 -2.42 -20.33 14.16
C GLN A 450 -1.49 -21.06 13.18
N PHE A 451 -2.04 -21.79 12.21
CA PHE A 451 -1.24 -22.48 11.19
C PHE A 451 -0.50 -21.52 10.25
N ALA A 452 -1.14 -20.42 9.85
CA ALA A 452 -0.48 -19.38 9.06
C ALA A 452 0.69 -18.71 9.79
N GLU A 453 0.63 -18.61 11.13
CA GLU A 453 1.75 -18.13 11.94
C GLU A 453 2.90 -19.15 12.00
N LEU A 454 2.57 -20.44 12.11
CA LEU A 454 3.58 -21.51 12.09
C LEU A 454 4.35 -21.55 10.77
N GLU A 455 3.67 -21.46 9.63
CA GLU A 455 4.31 -21.44 8.30
C GLU A 455 5.36 -20.32 8.16
N ARG A 456 5.13 -19.16 8.80
CA ARG A 456 6.07 -18.04 8.79
C ARG A 456 7.30 -18.24 9.66
N ARG A 457 7.18 -19.02 10.75
CA ARG A 457 8.24 -19.25 11.74
C ARG A 457 9.02 -20.52 11.43
N LYS A 458 8.33 -21.65 11.40
CA LYS A 458 8.86 -23.00 11.11
C LYS A 458 7.67 -23.94 10.91
N THR A 459 7.54 -24.51 9.71
CA THR A 459 6.48 -25.47 9.38
C THR A 459 6.58 -26.71 10.28
N PRO A 460 5.47 -27.16 10.90
CA PRO A 460 5.46 -28.39 11.68
C PRO A 460 5.75 -29.58 10.76
N VAL A 461 6.71 -30.41 11.17
CA VAL A 461 7.10 -31.63 10.49
C VAL A 461 7.10 -32.78 11.48
N PHE A 462 6.65 -33.95 11.04
CA PHE A 462 6.78 -35.20 11.77
C PHE A 462 7.87 -36.05 11.12
N GLU A 463 8.82 -36.51 11.94
CA GLU A 463 9.84 -37.49 11.54
C GLU A 463 9.36 -38.87 12.00
N MET A 464 9.11 -39.76 11.03
CA MET A 464 8.62 -41.13 11.27
C MET A 464 9.78 -42.09 11.59
N GLU A 465 9.50 -43.24 12.20
CA GLU A 465 10.51 -44.25 12.52
C GLU A 465 11.21 -44.83 11.28
N ASN A 466 10.52 -44.86 10.14
CA ASN A 466 11.08 -45.23 8.83
C ASN A 466 11.93 -44.12 8.17
N SER A 467 12.22 -43.02 8.88
CA SER A 467 12.92 -41.82 8.40
C SER A 467 12.19 -40.98 7.35
N GLU A 468 10.89 -41.19 7.13
CA GLU A 468 10.07 -40.29 6.31
C GLU A 468 9.72 -39.00 7.05
N VAL A 469 9.65 -37.89 6.31
CA VAL A 469 9.30 -36.56 6.83
C VAL A 469 7.94 -36.14 6.28
N LEU A 470 6.97 -35.99 7.17
CA LEU A 470 5.60 -35.58 6.83
C LEU A 470 5.35 -34.14 7.28
N TYR A 471 4.68 -33.36 6.43
CA TYR A 471 4.28 -31.99 6.68
C TYR A 471 2.81 -31.93 7.04
N VAL A 472 2.44 -30.99 7.91
CA VAL A 472 1.06 -30.80 8.37
C VAL A 472 0.56 -29.42 7.97
N GLY A 473 -0.62 -29.37 7.37
CA GLY A 473 -1.38 -28.15 7.13
C GLY A 473 -2.79 -28.25 7.70
N TYR A 474 -3.41 -27.11 8.00
CA TYR A 474 -4.82 -27.06 8.41
C TYR A 474 -5.72 -26.69 7.24
N ASN A 475 -6.74 -27.52 7.00
CA ASN A 475 -7.75 -27.32 5.98
C ASN A 475 -9.01 -26.73 6.61
N LYS A 476 -9.22 -25.41 6.45
CA LYS A 476 -10.36 -24.67 7.03
C LYS A 476 -11.72 -25.17 6.54
N GLU A 477 -11.81 -25.62 5.28
CA GLU A 477 -13.08 -26.06 4.69
C GLU A 477 -13.52 -27.40 5.26
N ALA A 478 -12.58 -28.36 5.33
CA ALA A 478 -12.83 -29.71 5.85
C ALA A 478 -12.76 -29.80 7.39
N ASP A 479 -12.19 -28.78 8.04
CA ASP A 479 -11.87 -28.77 9.48
C ASP A 479 -10.93 -29.93 9.89
N THR A 480 -9.92 -30.17 9.06
CA THR A 480 -8.96 -31.27 9.22
C THR A 480 -7.51 -30.81 9.19
N LEU A 481 -6.66 -31.60 9.82
CA LEU A 481 -5.21 -31.60 9.62
C LEU A 481 -4.88 -32.53 8.47
N ASP A 482 -4.36 -31.93 7.39
CA ASP A 482 -3.93 -32.63 6.19
C ASP A 482 -2.42 -32.91 6.32
N VAL A 483 -2.04 -34.18 6.23
CA VAL A 483 -0.67 -34.66 6.45
C VAL A 483 -0.13 -35.39 5.23
N GLY A 484 1.13 -35.12 4.87
CA GLY A 484 1.83 -35.85 3.80
C GLY A 484 3.16 -35.22 3.39
N PRO A 485 3.85 -35.77 2.38
CA PRO A 485 5.13 -35.26 1.92
C PRO A 485 5.00 -33.89 1.26
N ALA A 486 6.07 -33.09 1.30
CA ALA A 486 6.11 -31.80 0.61
C ALA A 486 6.20 -31.97 -0.91
N THR A 487 5.45 -31.13 -1.63
CA THR A 487 5.53 -30.98 -3.08
C THR A 487 5.64 -29.51 -3.45
N ASN A 488 5.94 -29.24 -4.73
CA ASN A 488 5.97 -27.88 -5.28
C ASN A 488 4.62 -27.14 -5.18
N ALA A 489 3.52 -27.86 -4.92
CA ALA A 489 2.16 -27.32 -4.80
C ALA A 489 1.63 -27.32 -3.35
N GLY A 490 2.46 -27.66 -2.34
CA GLY A 490 2.05 -27.80 -0.94
C GLY A 490 2.16 -29.22 -0.42
N VAL A 491 1.40 -29.57 0.62
CA VAL A 491 1.37 -30.91 1.20
C VAL A 491 0.60 -31.86 0.27
N ALA A 492 1.25 -32.93 -0.20
CA ALA A 492 0.54 -34.02 -0.88
C ALA A 492 -0.22 -34.85 0.15
N VAL A 493 -1.49 -34.52 0.34
CA VAL A 493 -2.34 -35.09 1.39
C VAL A 493 -2.43 -36.62 1.25
N GLN A 494 -1.84 -37.33 2.21
CA GLN A 494 -1.97 -38.79 2.38
C GLN A 494 -2.97 -39.12 3.47
N HIS A 495 -2.98 -38.33 4.56
CA HIS A 495 -3.84 -38.53 5.72
C HIS A 495 -4.61 -37.27 6.08
N ARG A 496 -5.82 -37.45 6.62
CA ARG A 496 -6.65 -36.38 7.17
C ARG A 496 -7.13 -36.75 8.56
N PHE A 497 -6.93 -35.84 9.52
CA PHE A 497 -7.39 -36.02 10.89
C PHE A 497 -8.30 -34.85 11.30
N PRO A 498 -9.41 -35.07 12.02
CA PRO A 498 -10.26 -33.99 12.50
C PRO A 498 -9.47 -33.07 13.45
N TYR A 499 -9.70 -31.76 13.36
CA TYR A 499 -9.13 -30.80 14.30
C TYR A 499 -10.05 -30.62 15.51
N ASP A 500 -9.52 -30.79 16.71
CA ASP A 500 -10.23 -30.56 17.96
C ASP A 500 -9.99 -29.13 18.46
N HIS A 501 -10.99 -28.27 18.30
CA HIS A 501 -10.96 -26.87 18.74
C HIS A 501 -10.98 -26.69 20.26
N ASN A 502 -11.28 -27.74 21.04
CA ASN A 502 -11.19 -27.72 22.50
C ASN A 502 -9.79 -28.09 23.01
N ALA A 503 -8.97 -28.70 22.14
CA ALA A 503 -7.59 -29.07 22.45
C ALA A 503 -6.61 -27.97 21.99
N THR A 504 -5.44 -27.93 22.61
CA THR A 504 -4.37 -27.05 22.13
C THR A 504 -3.84 -27.53 20.78
N LEU A 505 -3.21 -26.61 20.04
CA LEU A 505 -2.51 -26.95 18.79
C LEU A 505 -1.50 -28.09 19.00
N ASP A 506 -0.71 -28.04 20.07
CA ASP A 506 0.27 -29.07 20.39
C ASP A 506 -0.39 -30.43 20.68
N ALA A 507 -1.53 -30.43 21.38
CA ALA A 507 -2.29 -31.66 21.67
C ALA A 507 -2.87 -32.27 20.38
N ASN A 508 -3.38 -31.44 19.47
CA ASN A 508 -3.83 -31.87 18.15
C ASN A 508 -2.68 -32.50 17.34
N LEU A 509 -1.53 -31.82 17.27
CA LEU A 509 -0.36 -32.33 16.56
C LEU A 509 0.19 -33.62 17.19
N GLN A 510 0.23 -33.70 18.53
CA GLN A 510 0.65 -34.91 19.23
C GLN A 510 -0.29 -36.09 18.95
N ALA A 511 -1.60 -35.88 19.02
CA ALA A 511 -2.58 -36.93 18.74
C ALA A 511 -2.50 -37.45 17.29
N VAL A 512 -2.20 -36.57 16.34
CA VAL A 512 -1.93 -36.95 14.95
C VAL A 512 -0.63 -37.75 14.84
N ASN A 513 0.45 -37.30 15.49
CA ASN A 513 1.73 -38.00 15.48
C ASN A 513 1.65 -39.41 16.09
N GLU A 514 0.93 -39.57 17.20
CA GLU A 514 0.67 -40.88 17.82
C GLU A 514 -0.06 -41.82 16.86
N LYS A 515 -1.12 -41.33 16.20
CA LYS A 515 -1.87 -42.11 15.20
C LYS A 515 -1.04 -42.52 13.99
N LEU A 516 -0.15 -41.64 13.52
CA LEU A 516 0.74 -41.95 12.40
C LEU A 516 1.78 -43.02 12.77
N ASN A 517 2.36 -42.95 13.97
CA ASN A 517 3.32 -43.96 14.45
C ASN A 517 2.67 -45.35 14.63
N ASP A 518 1.35 -45.40 14.88
CA ASP A 518 0.61 -46.66 14.97
C ASP A 518 0.35 -47.31 13.59
N MET A 519 0.53 -46.60 12.47
CA MET A 519 0.27 -47.12 11.13
C MET A 519 1.42 -48.01 10.64
N GLU A 520 1.09 -49.16 10.04
CA GLU A 520 2.09 -50.14 9.58
C GLU A 520 3.06 -49.58 8.53
N GLU A 521 2.62 -48.61 7.73
CA GLU A 521 3.43 -47.97 6.68
C GLU A 521 4.58 -47.10 7.21
N TYR A 522 4.52 -46.65 8.47
CA TYR A 522 5.52 -45.79 9.10
C TYR A 522 6.34 -46.48 10.19
N ARG A 523 6.08 -47.77 10.46
CA ARG A 523 6.85 -48.59 11.42
C ARG A 523 8.20 -49.01 10.83
N ALA A 524 9.22 -49.15 11.67
CA ALA A 524 10.52 -49.67 11.24
C ALA A 524 10.40 -51.11 10.68
N GLU A 525 10.88 -51.35 9.45
CA GLU A 525 11.08 -52.71 8.95
C GLU A 525 12.10 -53.44 9.83
N LEU A 526 11.66 -54.49 10.53
CA LEU A 526 12.56 -55.44 11.17
C LEU A 526 13.38 -56.13 10.06
N GLN A 527 14.63 -55.69 9.89
CA GLN A 527 15.63 -56.45 9.14
C GLN A 527 15.82 -57.81 9.83
N GLU A 528 15.14 -58.85 9.34
CA GLU A 528 15.44 -60.23 9.72
C GLU A 528 16.88 -60.55 9.32
N ALA A 529 17.76 -60.58 10.31
CA ALA A 529 19.09 -61.17 10.20
C ALA A 529 18.95 -62.66 9.91
N GLY A 530 18.84 -63.01 8.63
CA GLY A 530 18.88 -64.39 8.13
C GLY A 530 20.25 -65.01 8.39
N TYR A 531 20.36 -65.74 9.50
CA TYR A 531 21.37 -66.76 9.74
C TYR A 531 21.41 -67.75 8.56
N GLY A 532 22.51 -67.75 7.82
CA GLY A 532 22.81 -68.72 6.77
C GLY A 532 24.24 -69.23 6.88
N GLY A 533 24.55 -69.94 7.97
CA GLY A 533 25.75 -70.77 8.03
C GLY A 533 25.62 -71.98 7.11
N GLY A 534 26.62 -72.24 6.26
CA GLY A 534 26.67 -73.45 5.45
C GLY A 534 27.79 -73.48 4.42
N MET A 535 28.89 -74.15 4.79
CA MET A 535 30.06 -74.52 3.97
C MET A 535 29.74 -74.94 2.51
N ARG A 536 30.67 -74.63 1.58
CA ARG A 536 31.36 -75.68 0.79
C ARG A 536 32.56 -75.16 -0.03
N ARG A 537 33.71 -75.77 0.31
CA ARG A 537 34.96 -76.04 -0.44
C ARG A 537 35.87 -74.91 -0.87
#